data_AF-M5BKP4-F1
#
_entry.id   AF-M5BKP4-F1
#
_cell.length_a   1.000
_cell.length_b   1.000
_cell.length_c   1.000
_cell.angle_alpha   90.00
_cell.angle_beta   90.00
_cell.angle_gamma   90.00
#
_symmetry.space_group_name_H-M   'P 1'
#
loop_
_entity.id
_entity.type
_entity.pdbx_description
1 polymer ?
#
loop_
_entity_poly.entity_id
_entity_poly.type
_entity_poly.pdbx_seq_one_letter_code
_entity_poly.pdbx_strand_id
1 'polypeptide(L)'
;MMIANASLDVIEDVMKVNGGMYLKAVDKFNEWTVSAFITPGNMKFILLHDGKNEESGGIKNFFMELWELYVKVRLGTRIPYVN
;
A
#
# COMPACT_ATOMS: atom_id res chain seq x y z
N MET A 1 -8.60 11.36 -3.08
CA MET A 1 -7.72 12.04 -2.11
C MET A 1 -8.33 12.10 -0.71
N MET A 2 -9.62 12.46 -0.56
CA MET A 2 -10.26 12.57 0.77
C MET A 2 -10.20 11.29 1.60
N ILE A 3 -10.54 10.13 1.03
CA ILE A 3 -10.57 8.84 1.75
C ILE A 3 -9.16 8.40 2.19
N ALA A 4 -8.17 8.39 1.28
CA ALA A 4 -6.80 8.01 1.62
C ALA A 4 -6.19 8.90 2.71
N ASN A 5 -6.48 10.20 2.68
CA ASN A 5 -6.02 11.15 3.69
C ASN A 5 -6.76 10.93 5.03
N ALA A 6 -8.06 10.67 5.00
CA ALA A 6 -8.85 10.38 6.20
C ALA A 6 -8.42 9.09 6.90
N SER A 7 -7.96 8.08 6.15
CA SER A 7 -7.49 6.80 6.71
C SER A 7 -6.06 6.86 7.26
N LEU A 8 -5.36 7.99 7.16
CA LEU A 8 -3.94 8.08 7.55
C LEU A 8 -3.76 7.85 9.06
N ASP A 9 -4.61 8.44 9.89
CA ASP A 9 -4.54 8.30 11.35
C ASP A 9 -4.73 6.84 11.77
N VAL A 10 -5.70 6.16 11.16
CA VAL A 10 -5.98 4.73 11.39
C VAL A 10 -4.79 3.87 10.98
N ILE A 11 -4.16 4.16 9.83
CA ILE A 11 -2.94 3.45 9.39
C ILE A 11 -1.82 3.60 10.43
N GLU A 12 -1.60 4.80 10.94
CA GLU A 12 -0.55 5.06 11.93
C GLU A 12 -0.80 4.37 13.27
N ASP A 13 -2.06 4.23 13.68
CA ASP A 13 -2.42 3.46 14.86
C ASP A 13 -2.17 1.96 14.67
N VAL A 14 -2.53 1.40 13.50
CA VAL A 14 -2.27 -0.01 13.18
C VAL A 14 -0.76 -0.30 13.15
N MET A 15 0.06 0.63 12.64
CA MET A 15 1.53 0.48 12.60
C MET A 15 2.17 0.34 13.99
N LYS A 16 1.55 0.89 15.04
CA LYS A 16 2.07 0.79 16.42
C LYS A 16 1.98 -0.62 16.98
N VAL A 17 1.01 -1.41 16.48
CA VAL A 17 0.73 -2.76 16.97
C VAL A 17 1.12 -3.85 15.95
N ASN A 18 1.18 -3.51 14.67
CA ASN A 18 1.51 -4.41 13.58
C ASN A 18 2.86 -4.04 12.94
N GLY A 19 3.86 -4.89 13.15
CA GLY A 19 5.19 -4.72 12.55
C GLY A 19 5.32 -5.24 11.11
N GLY A 20 4.23 -5.74 10.51
CA GLY A 20 4.21 -6.21 9.13
C GLY A 20 4.21 -5.04 8.14
N MET A 21 4.90 -5.22 7.00
CA MET A 21 4.88 -4.22 5.93
C MET A 21 3.51 -4.12 5.25
N TYR A 22 2.71 -5.20 5.21
CA TYR A 22 1.41 -5.19 4.56
C TYR A 22 0.29 -5.14 5.60
N LEU A 23 -0.48 -4.05 5.58
CA LEU A 23 -1.65 -3.83 6.40
C LEU A 23 -2.90 -4.01 5.53
N LYS A 24 -3.50 -5.20 5.63
CA LYS A 24 -4.71 -5.56 4.87
C LYS A 24 -5.93 -4.89 5.48
N ALA A 25 -6.76 -4.26 4.64
CA ALA A 25 -8.09 -3.79 5.00
C ALA A 25 -8.12 -2.96 6.29
N VAL A 26 -7.24 -1.96 6.38
CA VAL A 26 -7.09 -1.10 7.56
C VAL A 26 -8.29 -0.19 7.79
N ASP A 27 -9.07 0.08 6.74
CA ASP A 27 -10.24 0.95 6.79
C ASP A 27 -11.22 0.63 5.65
N LYS A 28 -12.48 1.05 5.78
CA LYS A 28 -13.53 0.84 4.77
C LYS A 28 -14.48 2.03 4.69
N PHE A 29 -14.66 2.54 3.47
CA PHE A 29 -15.62 3.60 3.14
C PHE A 29 -16.54 3.15 2.01
N ASN A 30 -17.82 2.92 2.32
CA ASN A 30 -18.81 2.33 1.39
C ASN A 30 -18.29 1.01 0.78
N GLU A 31 -18.24 0.90 -0.54
CA GLU A 31 -17.64 -0.25 -1.24
C GLU A 31 -16.10 -0.24 -1.28
N TRP A 32 -15.45 0.88 -0.93
CA TRP A 32 -14.00 0.99 -1.00
C TRP A 32 -13.33 0.49 0.26
N THR A 33 -12.39 -0.43 0.08
CA THR A 33 -11.50 -0.89 1.15
C THR A 33 -10.14 -0.25 1.00
N VAL A 34 -9.55 0.14 2.12
CA VAL A 34 -8.23 0.75 2.20
C VAL A 34 -7.25 -0.30 2.71
N SER A 35 -6.22 -0.57 1.92
CA SER A 35 -5.06 -1.35 2.36
C SER A 35 -3.81 -0.49 2.27
N ALA A 36 -2.84 -0.75 3.14
CA ALA A 36 -1.59 0.01 3.19
C ALA A 36 -0.36 -0.89 3.15
N PHE A 37 0.72 -0.38 2.57
CA PHE A 37 2.05 -0.99 2.62
C PHE A 37 3.06 -0.01 3.19
N ILE A 38 3.68 -0.40 4.30
CA ILE A 38 4.63 0.39 5.06
C ILE A 38 6.03 -0.13 4.75
N THR A 39 6.78 0.67 4.00
CA THR A 39 8.17 0.35 3.67
C THR A 39 9.06 0.47 4.92
N PRO A 40 10.25 -0.17 4.94
CA PRO A 40 11.23 0.03 6.02
C PRO A 40 11.68 1.49 6.20
N GLY A 41 11.57 2.31 5.15
CA GLY A 41 11.84 3.75 5.18
C GLY A 41 10.67 4.61 5.68
N ASN A 42 9.65 4.01 6.28
CA ASN A 42 8.42 4.66 6.77
C ASN A 42 7.58 5.37 5.68
N MET A 43 7.80 5.03 4.40
CA MET A 43 6.89 5.44 3.32
C MET A 43 5.63 4.57 3.37
N LYS A 44 4.47 5.22 3.25
CA LYS A 44 3.15 4.59 3.28
C LYS A 44 2.55 4.58 1.88
N PHE A 45 2.42 3.40 1.27
CA PHE A 45 1.62 3.24 0.06
C PHE A 45 0.20 2.92 0.48
N ILE A 46 -0.78 3.67 -0.03
CA ILE A 46 -2.20 3.51 0.32
C ILE A 46 -2.95 3.18 -0.97
N LEU A 47 -3.70 2.08 -0.95
CA LEU A 47 -4.51 1.65 -2.08
C LEU A 47 -5.98 1.55 -1.67
N LEU A 48 -6.84 2.19 -2.45
CA LEU A 48 -8.28 1.98 -2.41
C LEU A 48 -8.63 0.93 -3.44
N HIS A 49 -9.38 -0.10 -3.04
CA HIS A 49 -9.79 -1.18 -3.91
C HIS A 49 -11.19 -1.69 -3.55
N ASP A 50 -11.83 -2.41 -4.48
CA ASP A 50 -13.02 -3.20 -4.18
C ASP A 50 -12.64 -4.36 -3.23
N GLY A 51 -13.48 -4.65 -2.25
CA GLY A 51 -13.30 -5.74 -1.29
C GLY A 51 -13.16 -7.13 -1.95
N LYS A 52 -13.69 -7.33 -3.17
CA LYS A 52 -13.49 -8.58 -3.93
C LYS A 52 -12.03 -8.90 -4.23
N ASN A 53 -11.17 -7.89 -4.32
CA ASN A 53 -9.75 -8.06 -4.63
C ASN A 53 -8.90 -8.53 -3.42
N GLU A 54 -9.50 -8.66 -2.24
CA GLU A 54 -8.79 -9.05 -1.02
C GLU A 54 -8.42 -10.53 -0.89
N GLU A 55 -9.19 -11.40 -1.54
CA GLU A 55 -9.03 -12.86 -1.42
C GLU A 55 -7.90 -13.42 -2.29
N SER A 56 -7.53 -12.72 -3.37
CA SER A 56 -6.62 -13.23 -4.39
C SER A 56 -5.13 -13.03 -4.10
N GLY A 57 -4.77 -12.34 -3.01
CA GLY A 57 -3.37 -11.97 -2.72
C GLY A 57 -2.75 -10.97 -3.70
N GLY A 58 -3.45 -10.59 -4.78
CA GLY A 58 -2.96 -9.71 -5.83
C GLY A 58 -2.58 -8.32 -5.32
N ILE A 59 -3.30 -7.79 -4.33
CA ILE A 59 -2.99 -6.49 -3.72
C ILE A 59 -1.62 -6.50 -3.04
N LYS A 60 -1.28 -7.57 -2.32
CA LYS A 60 0.03 -7.70 -1.66
C LYS A 60 1.14 -7.76 -2.71
N ASN A 61 0.96 -8.53 -3.78
CA ASN A 61 1.94 -8.63 -4.86
C ASN A 61 2.13 -7.27 -5.56
N PHE A 62 1.03 -6.57 -5.86
CA PHE A 62 1.08 -5.21 -6.40
C PHE A 62 1.92 -4.26 -5.53
N PHE A 63 1.72 -4.28 -4.21
CA PHE A 63 2.54 -3.46 -3.31
C PHE A 63 4.02 -3.84 -3.30
N MET A 64 4.33 -5.15 -3.39
CA MET A 64 5.72 -5.61 -3.46
C MET A 64 6.40 -5.15 -4.75
N GLU A 65 5.72 -5.26 -5.89
CA GLU A 65 6.22 -4.78 -7.18
C GLU A 65 6.38 -3.26 -7.19
N LEU A 66 5.42 -2.53 -6.64
CA LEU A 66 5.49 -1.08 -6.48
C LEU A 66 6.67 -0.67 -5.59
N TRP A 67 6.91 -1.40 -4.50
CA TRP A 67 8.05 -1.15 -3.62
C TRP A 67 9.39 -1.41 -4.33
N GLU A 68 9.50 -2.51 -5.08
CA GLU A 68 10.69 -2.81 -5.88
C GLU A 68 10.97 -1.70 -6.90
N LEU A 69 9.93 -1.25 -7.62
CA LEU A 69 10.03 -0.14 -8.56
C LEU A 69 10.44 1.16 -7.86
N TYR A 70 9.81 1.49 -6.73
CA TYR A 70 10.14 2.67 -5.94
C TYR A 70 11.61 2.69 -5.51
N VAL A 71 12.14 1.55 -5.03
CA VAL A 71 13.55 1.42 -4.64
C VAL A 71 14.47 1.62 -5.85
N LYS A 72 14.16 0.98 -6.99
CA LYS A 72 14.94 1.14 -8.24
C LYS A 72 15.01 2.62 -8.65
N VAL A 73 13.87 3.31 -8.67
CA VAL A 73 13.80 4.73 -9.04
C VAL A 73 14.56 5.59 -8.03
N ARG A 74 14.38 5.36 -6.72
CA ARG A 74 15.07 6.12 -5.66
C ARG A 74 16.59 5.97 -5.69
N LEU A 75 17.09 4.80 -6.10
CA LEU A 75 18.51 4.51 -6.24
C LEU A 75 19.09 4.91 -7.61
N GLY A 76 18.30 5.57 -8.47
CA GLY A 76 18.76 6.01 -9.80
C GLY A 76 18.93 4.87 -10.80
N THR A 77 18.31 3.72 -10.56
CA THR A 77 18.30 2.62 -11.53
C THR A 77 17.42 3.00 -12.72
N ARG A 78 17.97 2.93 -13.93
CA ARG A 78 17.24 3.24 -15.16
C ARG A 78 16.14 2.19 -15.37
N ILE A 79 14.88 2.64 -15.40
CA ILE A 79 13.72 1.80 -15.70
C ILE A 79 13.75 1.46 -17.20
N PRO A 80 13.75 0.18 -17.61
CA PRO A 80 13.61 -0.15 -19.02
C PRO A 80 12.22 0.28 -19.49
N TYR A 81 12.17 1.09 -20.54
CA TYR A 81 10.90 1.42 -21.19
C TYR A 81 10.32 0.12 -21.76
N VAL A 82 9.07 -0.18 -21.40
CA VAL A 82 8.32 -1.29 -22.00
C VAL A 82 8.00 -0.89 -23.44
N ASN A 83 8.45 -1.68 -24.41
CA ASN A 83 8.06 -1.56 -25.82
C ASN A 83 6.66 -2.12 -26.03
#